data_AF-A0A2V5N1G3-F1
#
_entry.id   AF-A0A2V5N1G3-F1
#
_cell.length_a   1.000
_cell.length_b   1.000
_cell.length_c   1.000
_cell.angle_alpha   90.00
_cell.angle_beta   90.00
_cell.angle_gamma   90.00
#
_symmetry.space_group_name_H-M   'P 1'
#
loop_
_entity.id
_entity.type
_entity.pdbx_description
1 polymer ?
#
loop_
_entity_poly.entity_id
_entity_poly.type
_entity_poly.pdbx_seq_one_letter_code
_entity_poly.pdbx_strand_id
1 'polypeptide(L)'
;MSGWFHWALAGRRALTLLARNPAVDRNRLGIFGISVGGTLCWLVAGADARVKTAIPIYGYGYNVDRRKAVFGLVRSDDQLIYQEALAPEAYAPYIKCPA
;
A
#
# COMPACT_ATOMS: atom_id res chain seq x y z
N MET A 1 -1.80 12.94 -14.76
CA MET A 1 -1.01 12.76 -13.51
C MET A 1 -1.70 11.68 -12.70
N SER A 2 -0.98 10.62 -12.27
CA SER A 2 -1.60 9.48 -11.56
C SER A 2 -1.87 9.82 -10.09
N GLY A 3 -3.13 9.70 -9.64
CA GLY A 3 -3.53 9.98 -8.25
C GLY A 3 -2.84 9.09 -7.21
N TRP A 4 -2.49 7.86 -7.60
CA TRP A 4 -1.82 6.88 -6.75
C TRP A 4 -0.49 7.36 -6.18
N PHE A 5 0.33 8.01 -7.01
CA PHE A 5 1.62 8.57 -6.58
C PHE A 5 1.42 9.64 -5.50
N HIS A 6 0.46 10.56 -5.71
CA HIS A 6 0.19 11.63 -4.75
C HIS A 6 -0.32 11.08 -3.42
N TRP A 7 -1.18 10.06 -3.43
CA TRP A 7 -1.69 9.44 -2.21
C TRP A 7 -0.61 8.67 -1.45
N ALA A 8 0.23 7.89 -2.14
CA ALA A 8 1.35 7.19 -1.50
C ALA A 8 2.36 8.18 -0.92
N LEU A 9 2.68 9.25 -1.65
CA LEU A 9 3.55 10.33 -1.17
C LEU A 9 2.94 11.01 0.07
N ALA A 10 1.65 11.31 0.06
CA ALA A 10 0.94 11.89 1.20
C ALA A 10 1.04 10.98 2.44
N GLY A 11 0.82 9.67 2.30
CA GLY A 11 0.99 8.71 3.39
C GLY A 11 2.42 8.72 3.97
N ARG A 12 3.45 8.73 3.11
CA ARG A 12 4.84 8.81 3.55
C ARG A 12 5.20 10.15 4.21
N ARG A 13 4.57 11.25 3.78
CA ARG A 13 4.73 12.57 4.40
C ARG A 13 4.04 12.64 5.76
N ALA A 14 2.89 11.99 5.94
CA ALA A 14 2.27 11.84 7.24
C ALA A 14 3.19 11.11 8.23
N LEU A 15 3.88 10.04 7.80
CA LEU A 15 4.91 9.38 8.63
C LEU A 15 6.05 10.32 9.03
N THR A 16 6.49 11.20 8.12
CA THR A 16 7.52 12.21 8.42
C THR A 16 7.04 13.24 9.43
N LEU A 17 5.78 13.68 9.31
CA LEU A 17 5.17 14.61 10.25
C LEU A 17 5.08 13.99 11.64
N LEU A 18 4.55 12.77 11.74
CA LEU A 18 4.44 12.02 12.99
C LEU A 18 5.81 11.80 13.64
N ALA A 19 6.81 11.35 12.87
CA ALA A 19 8.16 11.10 13.39
C ALA A 19 8.90 12.34 13.91
N ARG A 20 8.44 13.55 13.57
CA ARG A 20 8.98 14.82 14.08
C ARG A 20 8.25 15.33 15.31
N ASN A 21 7.08 14.78 15.64
CA ASN A 21 6.33 15.16 16.82
C ASN A 21 6.96 14.52 18.07
N PRO A 22 7.41 15.29 19.07
CA PRO A 22 8.03 14.73 20.29
C PRO A 22 7.09 13.85 21.12
N ALA A 23 5.77 13.96 20.93
CA ALA A 23 4.78 13.10 21.60
C ALA A 23 4.58 11.73 20.91
N VAL A 24 5.24 11.47 19.77
CA VAL A 24 5.09 10.24 19.01
C VAL A 24 6.40 9.45 19.04
N ASP A 25 6.30 8.16 19.39
CA ASP A 25 7.42 7.25 19.23
C ASP A 25 7.64 6.92 17.74
N ARG A 26 8.67 7.55 17.16
CA ARG A 26 9.06 7.37 15.76
C ARG A 26 9.46 5.93 15.40
N ASN A 27 9.72 5.07 16.38
CA ASN A 27 10.05 3.66 16.17
C ASN A 27 8.81 2.74 16.20
N ARG A 28 7.60 3.29 16.41
CA ARG A 28 6.34 2.54 16.51
C ARG A 28 5.24 3.12 15.60
N LEU A 29 5.60 3.38 14.34
CA LEU A 29 4.65 3.90 13.35
C LEU A 29 3.93 2.77 12.61
N GLY A 30 2.61 2.77 12.64
CA GLY A 30 1.76 1.85 11.87
C GLY A 30 0.90 2.58 10.84
N ILE A 31 0.37 1.84 9.88
CA ILE A 31 -0.59 2.34 8.89
C ILE A 31 -1.79 1.40 8.78
N PHE A 32 -2.96 1.95 8.48
CA PHE A 32 -4.14 1.17 8.12
C PHE A 32 -4.92 1.90 7.02
N GLY A 33 -5.75 1.16 6.30
CA GLY A 33 -6.58 1.75 5.26
C GLY A 33 -7.63 0.78 4.73
N ILE A 34 -8.72 1.33 4.21
CA ILE A 34 -9.89 0.58 3.72
C ILE A 34 -10.01 0.74 2.21
N SER A 35 -10.30 -0.35 1.50
CA SER A 35 -10.49 -0.38 0.04
C SER A 35 -9.24 0.14 -0.68
N VAL A 36 -9.34 1.25 -1.42
CA VAL A 36 -8.18 1.96 -2.01
C VAL A 36 -7.11 2.27 -0.96
N GLY A 37 -7.52 2.63 0.26
CA GLY A 37 -6.60 2.83 1.39
C GLY A 37 -5.89 1.54 1.81
N GLY A 38 -6.54 0.38 1.67
CA GLY A 38 -5.94 -0.93 1.89
C GLY A 38 -4.83 -1.19 0.88
N THR A 39 -5.09 -0.94 -0.41
CA THR A 39 -4.05 -1.02 -1.46
C THR A 39 -2.89 -0.07 -1.17
N LEU A 40 -3.18 1.18 -0.78
CA LEU A 40 -2.15 2.16 -0.42
C LEU A 40 -1.28 1.73 0.76
N CYS A 41 -1.78 0.87 1.66
CA CYS A 41 -0.95 0.31 2.72
C CYS A 41 0.23 -0.47 2.15
N TRP A 42 0.02 -1.28 1.10
CA TRP A 42 1.09 -2.03 0.44
C TRP A 42 2.12 -1.11 -0.21
N LEU A 43 1.66 -0.09 -0.95
CA LEU A 43 2.53 0.90 -1.59
C LEU A 43 3.41 1.63 -0.57
N VAL A 44 2.81 2.08 0.53
CA VAL A 44 3.53 2.86 1.54
C VAL A 44 4.45 1.97 2.37
N ALA A 45 3.98 0.82 2.86
CA ALA A 45 4.78 -0.08 3.68
C ALA A 45 5.91 -0.75 2.89
N GLY A 46 5.70 -1.07 1.62
CA GLY A 46 6.73 -1.63 0.75
C GLY A 46 7.82 -0.63 0.37
N ALA A 47 7.49 0.67 0.31
CA ALA A 47 8.43 1.73 -0.07
C ALA A 47 9.05 2.48 1.12
N ASP A 48 8.62 2.23 2.36
CA ASP A 48 9.01 3.02 3.53
C ASP A 48 9.20 2.16 4.80
N ALA A 49 10.45 1.80 5.10
CA ALA A 49 10.84 0.94 6.23
C ALA A 49 10.53 1.53 7.64
N ARG A 50 10.03 2.76 7.71
CA ARG A 50 9.54 3.36 8.97
C ARG A 50 8.23 2.71 9.43
N VAL A 51 7.44 2.13 8.52
CA VAL A 51 6.22 1.39 8.86
C VAL A 51 6.58 0.10 9.58
N LYS A 52 6.01 -0.09 10.78
CA LYS A 52 6.25 -1.24 11.66
C LYS A 52 5.10 -2.23 11.71
N THR A 53 3.91 -1.80 11.27
CA THR A 53 2.75 -2.65 11.07
C THR A 53 1.87 -2.02 10.00
N ALA A 54 1.36 -2.82 9.07
CA ALA A 54 0.35 -2.40 8.12
C ALA A 54 -0.94 -3.18 8.39
N ILE A 55 -2.10 -2.53 8.26
CA ILE A 55 -3.41 -3.17 8.41
C ILE A 55 -4.25 -2.81 7.17
N PRO A 56 -4.06 -3.51 6.05
CA PRO A 56 -4.89 -3.33 4.88
C PRO A 56 -6.27 -3.97 5.10
N ILE A 57 -7.35 -3.26 4.77
CA ILE A 57 -8.74 -3.74 4.88
C ILE A 57 -9.40 -3.63 3.51
N TYR A 58 -9.96 -4.73 2.98
CA TYR A 58 -10.55 -4.85 1.63
C TYR A 58 -9.65 -4.43 0.45
N GLY A 59 -8.34 -4.31 0.67
CA GLY A 59 -7.33 -3.96 -0.33
C GLY A 59 -6.06 -4.78 -0.14
N TYR A 60 -6.22 -6.08 0.12
CA TYR A 60 -5.17 -7.03 0.45
C TYR A 60 -5.25 -8.28 -0.42
N GLY A 61 -4.11 -8.96 -0.59
CA GLY A 61 -4.03 -10.20 -1.36
C GLY A 61 -3.88 -9.98 -2.86
N TYR A 62 -3.86 -11.10 -3.58
CA TYR A 62 -3.66 -11.19 -5.04
C TYR A 62 -4.99 -10.94 -5.78
N ASN A 63 -5.49 -9.72 -5.69
CA ASN A 63 -6.83 -9.37 -6.18
C ASN A 63 -6.90 -9.26 -7.70
N VAL A 64 -5.75 -9.13 -8.38
CA VAL A 64 -5.67 -9.05 -9.84
C VAL A 64 -4.88 -10.20 -10.47
N ASP A 65 -4.37 -11.13 -9.66
CA ASP A 65 -3.77 -12.38 -10.16
C ASP A 65 -4.78 -13.23 -10.92
N ARG A 66 -4.39 -13.55 -12.15
CA ARG A 66 -5.11 -14.39 -13.12
C ARG A 66 -5.62 -15.72 -12.57
N ARG A 67 -5.00 -16.29 -11.54
CA ARG A 67 -5.39 -17.60 -10.96
C ARG A 67 -6.40 -17.47 -9.81
N LYS A 68 -6.60 -16.26 -9.28
CA LYS A 68 -7.34 -16.02 -8.03
C LYS A 68 -8.27 -14.81 -8.07
N ALA A 69 -8.32 -14.07 -9.18
CA ALA A 69 -9.19 -12.90 -9.33
C ALA A 69 -10.66 -13.26 -9.06
N VAL A 70 -11.20 -12.74 -7.95
CA VAL A 70 -12.57 -13.01 -7.48
C VAL A 70 -13.59 -12.15 -8.23
N PHE A 71 -13.15 -11.01 -8.75
CA PHE A 71 -13.97 -10.10 -9.54
C PHE A 71 -13.55 -10.24 -11.00
N GLY A 72 -14.46 -10.66 -11.87
CA GLY A 72 -14.18 -10.87 -13.30
C GLY A 72 -13.49 -9.65 -13.91
N LEU A 73 -12.17 -9.75 -14.08
CA LEU A 73 -11.36 -8.67 -14.62
C LEU A 73 -11.26 -8.81 -16.14
N VAL A 74 -11.71 -7.78 -16.86
CA VAL A 74 -11.53 -7.68 -18.31
C VAL A 74 -10.14 -7.13 -18.58
N ARG A 75 -9.28 -7.99 -19.14
CA ARG A 75 -7.88 -7.66 -19.43
C ARG A 75 -7.79 -6.45 -20.35
N SER A 76 -7.07 -5.42 -19.89
CA SER A 76 -6.63 -4.26 -20.65
C SER A 76 -5.17 -3.94 -20.32
N ASP A 77 -4.52 -3.11 -21.14
CA ASP A 77 -3.16 -2.62 -20.86
C ASP A 77 -3.11 -1.87 -19.52
N ASP A 78 -4.14 -1.08 -19.22
CA ASP A 78 -4.27 -0.38 -17.93
C ASP A 78 -4.33 -1.34 -16.74
N GLN A 79 -5.02 -2.48 -16.89
CA GLN A 79 -5.08 -3.48 -15.83
C GLN A 79 -3.72 -4.14 -15.60
N LEU A 80 -2.95 -4.39 -16.66
CA LEU A 80 -1.60 -4.94 -16.53
C LEU A 80 -0.66 -3.94 -15.86
N ILE A 81 -0.72 -2.66 -16.26
CA ILE A 81 0.03 -1.59 -15.62
C ILE A 81 -0.34 -1.48 -14.14
N TYR A 82 -1.63 -1.54 -13.80
CA TYR A 82 -2.08 -1.55 -12.41
C TYR A 82 -1.52 -2.75 -11.65
N GLN A 83 -1.59 -3.96 -12.22
CA GLN A 83 -1.10 -5.17 -11.58
C GLN A 83 0.40 -5.09 -11.27
N GLU A 84 1.21 -4.61 -12.20
CA GLU A 84 2.66 -4.54 -12.06
C GLU A 84 3.12 -3.38 -11.17
N ALA A 85 2.37 -2.27 -11.14
CA ALA A 85 2.84 -1.03 -10.51
C ALA A 85 2.07 -0.60 -9.26
N LEU A 86 0.85 -1.08 -9.04
CA LEU A 86 -0.08 -0.52 -8.05
C LEU A 86 -0.84 -1.56 -7.22
N ALA A 87 -0.96 -2.80 -7.69
CA ALA A 87 -1.66 -3.83 -6.96
C ALA A 87 -0.87 -4.26 -5.71
N PRO A 88 -1.54 -4.76 -4.65
CA PRO A 88 -0.88 -5.26 -3.45
C PRO A 88 0.27 -6.24 -3.72
N GLU A 89 0.08 -7.15 -4.68
CA GLU A 89 1.07 -8.17 -5.07
C GLU A 89 2.37 -7.59 -5.66
N ALA A 90 2.33 -6.43 -6.30
CA ALA A 90 3.53 -5.74 -6.79
C ALA A 90 4.46 -5.31 -5.63
N TYR A 91 3.88 -5.05 -4.45
CA TYR A 91 4.60 -4.57 -3.29
C TYR A 91 4.84 -5.63 -2.22
N ALA A 92 4.07 -6.73 -2.24
CA ALA A 92 4.18 -7.80 -1.25
C ALA A 92 5.62 -8.32 -1.01
N PRO A 93 6.48 -8.50 -2.03
CA PRO A 93 7.88 -8.93 -1.82
C PRO A 93 8.74 -7.92 -1.04
N TYR A 94 8.34 -6.64 -1.03
CA TYR A 94 9.09 -5.56 -0.38
C TYR A 94 8.61 -5.28 1.04
N ILE A 95 7.50 -5.88 1.49
CA ILE A 95 7.00 -5.72 2.85
C ILE A 95 7.98 -6.34 3.86
N LYS A 96 8.38 -5.54 4.87
CA LYS A 96 9.30 -5.94 5.95
C LYS A 96 8.66 -5.91 7.34
N CYS A 97 7.37 -5.62 7.42
CA CYS A 97 6.61 -5.58 8.67
C CYS A 97 5.46 -6.61 8.65
N PRO A 98 4.87 -6.95 9.80
CA PRO A 98 3.58 -7.63 9.83
C PRO A 98 2.53 -6.83 9.04
N ALA A 99 1.78 -7.52 8.18
CA ALA A 99 0.77 -6.97 7.28
C ALA A 99 -0.39 -7.96 7.09
#